data_AF-A0A1L3NG90-F1
#
_entry.id   AF-A0A1L3NG90-F1
#
_cell.length_a   1.000
_cell.length_b   1.000
_cell.length_c   1.000
_cell.angle_alpha   90.00
_cell.angle_beta   90.00
_cell.angle_gamma   90.00
#
_symmetry.space_group_name_H-M   'P 1'
#
loop_
_entity.id
_entity.type
_entity.pdbx_description
1 polymer ?
#
loop_
_entity_poly.entity_id
_entity_poly.type
_entity_poly.pdbx_seq_one_letter_code
_entity_poly.pdbx_strand_id
1 'polypeptide(L)'
;MILANMGLTKILSISVPILNAIYPISIMLIVLAMLDNLFKESSIVYGLTILFTGVVSVVDALGQVGIKLSLVTDLCNSLPLYSKGLPWVVPAVFGMILGVISKIIKERVLYLNFTPKSDV
;
A
#
# COMPACT_ATOMS: atom_id res chain seq x y z
N MET A 1 27.27 29.43 3.23
CA MET A 1 26.97 27.97 3.22
C MET A 1 25.96 27.59 4.30
N ILE A 2 26.15 27.99 5.56
CA ILE A 2 25.26 27.63 6.69
C ILE A 2 23.83 28.19 6.52
N LEU A 3 23.67 29.45 6.12
CA LEU A 3 22.37 30.07 5.82
C LEU A 3 21.55 29.31 4.75
N ALA A 4 22.22 28.80 3.71
CA ALA A 4 21.58 28.00 2.67
C ALA A 4 21.14 26.62 3.20
N ASN A 5 21.98 25.99 4.02
CA ASN A 5 21.66 24.69 4.64
C ASN A 5 20.52 24.79 5.66
N MET A 6 20.37 25.92 6.35
CA MET A 6 19.23 26.16 7.25
C MET A 6 17.91 26.22 6.48
N GLY A 7 17.88 26.88 5.32
CA GLY A 7 16.69 26.91 4.45
C GLY A 7 16.35 25.52 3.90
N LEU A 8 17.35 24.81 3.38
CA LEU A 8 17.20 23.46 2.85
C LEU A 8 16.65 22.47 3.90
N THR A 9 17.17 22.53 5.13
CA THR A 9 16.73 21.63 6.22
C THR A 9 15.26 21.83 6.56
N LYS A 10 14.77 23.09 6.55
CA LYS A 10 13.35 23.37 6.76
C LYS A 10 12.49 22.79 5.64
N ILE A 11 12.89 22.97 4.39
CA ILE A 11 12.17 22.40 3.24
C ILE A 11 12.09 20.88 3.37
N LEU A 12 13.22 20.21 3.63
CA LEU A 12 13.26 18.76 3.81
C LEU A 12 12.39 18.28 4.98
N SER A 13 12.34 19.01 6.10
CA SER A 13 11.53 18.61 7.26
C SER A 13 10.02 18.52 6.98
N ILE A 14 9.51 19.29 6.01
CA ILE A 14 8.11 19.21 5.55
C ILE A 14 7.97 18.25 4.37
N SER A 15 8.90 18.30 3.40
CA SER A 15 8.79 17.52 2.17
C SER A 15 9.00 16.02 2.40
N VAL A 16 9.88 15.61 3.32
CA VAL A 16 10.19 14.20 3.56
C VAL A 16 8.96 13.42 4.07
N PRO A 17 8.21 13.87 5.09
CA PRO A 17 6.97 13.20 5.49
C PRO A 17 5.93 13.10 4.38
N ILE A 18 5.74 14.20 3.61
CA ILE A 18 4.78 14.21 2.49
C ILE A 18 5.20 13.21 1.41
N LEU A 19 6.49 13.18 1.08
CA LEU A 19 7.05 12.22 0.13
C LEU A 19 6.83 10.79 0.64
N ASN A 20 7.10 10.54 1.92
CA ASN A 20 6.93 9.23 2.56
C ASN A 20 5.49 8.72 2.55
N ALA A 21 4.51 9.62 2.56
CA ALA A 21 3.10 9.24 2.41
C ALA A 21 2.73 8.87 0.96
N ILE A 22 3.29 9.59 -0.03
CA ILE A 22 2.85 9.48 -1.44
C ILE A 22 3.66 8.45 -2.22
N TYR A 23 4.98 8.38 -2.01
CA TYR A 23 5.86 7.53 -2.81
C TYR A 23 5.45 6.04 -2.80
N PRO A 24 5.02 5.44 -1.68
CA PRO A 24 4.67 4.02 -1.65
C PRO A 24 3.46 3.72 -2.53
N ILE A 25 2.47 4.62 -2.52
CA ILE A 25 1.27 4.52 -3.35
C ILE A 25 1.66 4.58 -4.83
N SER A 26 2.53 5.53 -5.20
CA SER A 26 3.02 5.65 -6.57
C SER A 26 3.81 4.43 -7.03
N ILE A 27 4.71 3.90 -6.20
CA ILE A 27 5.47 2.67 -6.52
C ILE A 27 4.51 1.50 -6.73
N MET A 28 3.55 1.30 -5.83
CA MET A 28 2.61 0.19 -5.96
C MET A 28 1.69 0.33 -7.17
N LEU A 29 1.28 1.54 -7.54
CA LEU A 29 0.55 1.79 -8.77
C LEU A 29 1.36 1.41 -10.02
N ILE A 30 2.65 1.77 -10.07
CA ILE A 30 3.54 1.38 -11.16
C ILE A 30 3.68 -0.14 -11.21
N VAL A 31 3.92 -0.78 -10.06
CA VAL A 31 4.07 -2.25 -9.97
C VAL A 31 2.78 -2.96 -10.41
N LEU A 32 1.62 -2.50 -9.94
CA LEU A 32 0.33 -3.05 -10.34
C LEU A 32 0.06 -2.86 -11.83
N ALA A 33 0.37 -1.69 -12.39
CA ALA A 33 0.25 -1.41 -13.82
C ALA A 33 1.16 -2.32 -14.66
N MET A 34 2.38 -2.61 -14.20
CA MET A 34 3.27 -3.58 -14.85
C MET A 34 2.75 -5.01 -14.76
N LEU A 35 2.09 -5.35 -13.66
CA LEU A 35 1.48 -6.66 -13.41
C LEU A 35 0.03 -6.74 -13.93
N ASP A 36 -0.48 -5.70 -14.59
CA ASP A 36 -1.90 -5.59 -14.92
C ASP A 36 -2.36 -6.71 -15.86
N ASN A 37 -1.47 -7.14 -16.75
CA ASN A 37 -1.69 -8.27 -17.64
C ASN A 37 -1.92 -9.60 -16.89
N LEU A 38 -1.40 -9.74 -15.66
CA LEU A 38 -1.69 -10.89 -14.79
C LEU A 38 -3.05 -10.75 -14.08
N PHE A 39 -3.45 -9.52 -13.78
CA PHE A 39 -4.62 -9.22 -12.96
C PHE A 39 -5.89 -8.87 -13.76
N LYS A 40 -5.82 -8.78 -15.09
CA LYS A 40 -6.96 -8.47 -15.97
C LYS A 40 -7.76 -7.27 -15.47
N GLU A 41 -7.08 -6.17 -15.15
CA GLU A 41 -7.70 -4.91 -14.70
C GLU A 41 -8.62 -5.04 -13.47
N SER A 42 -8.35 -5.98 -12.56
CA SER A 42 -9.21 -6.17 -11.38
C SER A 42 -9.10 -5.01 -10.40
N SER A 43 -10.10 -4.13 -10.40
CA SER A 43 -10.15 -2.95 -9.52
C SER A 43 -10.07 -3.30 -8.03
N ILE A 44 -10.47 -4.53 -7.64
CA ILE A 44 -10.38 -5.03 -6.27
C ILE A 44 -8.93 -5.20 -5.83
N VAL A 45 -8.06 -5.72 -6.71
CA VAL A 45 -6.64 -5.92 -6.42
C VAL A 45 -5.96 -4.56 -6.21
N TYR A 46 -6.23 -3.60 -7.10
CA TYR A 46 -5.71 -2.23 -6.98
C TYR A 46 -6.19 -1.56 -5.70
N GLY A 47 -7.51 -1.58 -5.45
CA GLY A 47 -8.11 -0.92 -4.29
C GLY A 47 -7.55 -1.43 -2.97
N LEU A 48 -7.50 -2.76 -2.78
CA LEU A 48 -6.98 -3.34 -1.54
C LEU A 48 -5.49 -3.04 -1.35
N THR A 49 -4.68 -3.24 -2.40
CA THR A 49 -3.23 -2.99 -2.33
C THR A 49 -2.93 -1.54 -1.98
N ILE A 50 -3.58 -0.58 -2.65
CA ILE A 50 -3.40 0.85 -2.41
C ILE A 50 -3.91 1.24 -1.02
N LEU A 51 -5.04 0.69 -0.57
CA LEU A 51 -5.61 0.99 0.73
C LEU A 51 -4.66 0.54 1.87
N PHE A 52 -4.17 -0.69 1.84
CA PHE A 52 -3.22 -1.17 2.85
C PHE A 52 -1.90 -0.40 2.83
N THR A 53 -1.35 -0.16 1.63
CA THR A 53 -0.10 0.61 1.46
C THR A 53 -0.27 2.04 1.94
N GLY A 54 -1.34 2.71 1.52
CA GLY A 54 -1.61 4.11 1.80
C GLY A 54 -1.86 4.37 3.28
N VAL A 55 -2.67 3.53 3.94
CA VAL A 55 -2.92 3.67 5.39
C VAL A 55 -1.61 3.60 6.17
N VAL A 56 -0.77 2.61 5.88
CA VAL A 56 0.51 2.45 6.61
C VAL A 56 1.47 3.59 6.31
N SER A 57 1.55 4.04 5.06
CA SER A 57 2.45 5.13 4.64
C SER A 57 2.04 6.47 5.24
N VAL A 58 0.74 6.75 5.33
CA VAL A 58 0.21 7.95 5.97
C VAL A 58 0.45 7.93 7.48
N VAL A 59 0.19 6.78 8.13
CA VAL A 59 0.45 6.65 9.58
C VAL A 59 1.93 6.80 9.90
N ASP A 60 2.83 6.23 9.09
CA ASP A 60 4.27 6.39 9.23
C ASP A 60 4.70 7.86 9.04
N ALA A 61 4.21 8.53 7.99
CA ALA A 61 4.48 9.94 7.74
C ALA A 61 4.00 10.84 8.89
N LEU A 62 2.83 10.56 9.46
CA LEU A 62 2.32 11.27 10.66
C LEU A 62 3.21 11.04 11.88
N GLY A 63 3.72 9.82 12.06
CA GLY A 63 4.70 9.48 13.08
C GLY A 63 5.98 10.29 12.98
N GLN A 64 6.47 10.53 11.75
CA GLN A 64 7.65 11.37 11.49
C GLN A 64 7.44 12.85 11.84
N VAL A 65 6.19 13.34 11.81
CA VAL A 65 5.82 14.71 12.20
C VAL A 65 5.55 14.81 13.72
N GLY A 66 5.63 13.70 14.46
CA GLY A 66 5.48 13.65 15.92
C GLY A 66 4.12 13.15 16.41
N ILE A 67 3.20 12.77 15.51
CA ILE A 67 1.90 12.19 15.85
C ILE A 67 2.04 10.66 15.91
N LYS A 68 2.32 10.15 17.12
CA LYS A 68 2.56 8.71 17.32
C LYS A 68 1.25 7.96 17.61
N LEU A 69 0.81 7.15 16.66
CA LEU A 69 -0.19 6.10 16.89
C LEU A 69 0.50 4.84 17.44
N SER A 70 0.70 4.78 18.76
CA SER A 70 1.52 3.74 19.43
C SER A 70 1.24 2.33 18.89
N LEU A 71 -0.03 1.92 18.79
CA LEU A 71 -0.45 0.61 18.31
C LEU A 71 0.05 0.26 16.90
N VAL A 72 0.02 1.22 15.97
CA VAL A 72 0.41 0.99 14.57
C VAL A 72 1.93 1.03 14.44
N THR A 73 2.60 1.94 15.16
CA THR A 73 4.06 1.99 15.22
C THR A 73 4.67 0.73 15.84
N ASP A 74 4.06 0.14 16.87
CA ASP A 74 4.59 -1.08 17.51
C ASP A 74 4.42 -2.32 16.63
N LEU A 75 3.29 -2.42 15.92
CA LEU A 75 3.08 -3.42 14.88
C LEU A 75 4.06 -3.23 13.72
N CYS A 76 4.26 -1.99 13.26
CA CYS A 76 5.18 -1.69 12.18
C CYS A 76 6.65 -1.93 12.60
N ASN A 77 7.05 -1.61 13.84
CA ASN A 77 8.40 -1.88 14.38
C ASN A 77 8.77 -3.37 14.34
N SER A 78 7.78 -4.27 14.40
CA SER A 78 8.00 -5.72 14.32
C SER A 78 8.21 -6.23 12.89
N LEU A 79 8.03 -5.38 11.86
CA LEU A 79 8.25 -5.78 10.47
C LEU A 79 9.76 -5.74 10.14
N PRO A 80 10.29 -6.78 9.46
CA PRO A 80 11.72 -6.86 9.11
C PRO A 80 12.19 -5.72 8.19
N LEU A 81 11.28 -5.07 7.47
CA LEU A 81 11.55 -3.95 6.55
C LEU A 81 11.38 -2.57 7.19
N TYR A 82 10.87 -2.49 8.42
CA TYR A 82 10.68 -1.21 9.12
C TYR A 82 12.00 -0.48 9.37
N SER A 83 13.01 -1.23 9.82
CA SER A 83 14.36 -0.70 10.04
C SER A 83 15.02 -0.12 8.77
N LYS A 84 14.52 -0.48 7.59
CA LYS A 84 14.99 0.03 6.29
C LYS A 84 14.18 1.23 5.77
N GLY A 85 13.22 1.75 6.54
CA GLY A 85 12.32 2.82 6.10
C GLY A 85 11.28 2.37 5.08
N LEU A 86 11.00 1.06 5.03
CA LEU A 86 10.05 0.43 4.10
C LEU A 86 8.90 -0.28 4.84
N PRO A 87 8.20 0.39 5.79
CA PRO A 87 7.13 -0.24 6.57
C PRO A 87 5.93 -0.68 5.72
N TRP A 88 5.71 -0.03 4.58
CA TRP A 88 4.56 -0.23 3.68
C TRP A 88 4.65 -1.48 2.82
N VAL A 89 5.85 -2.05 2.61
CA VAL A 89 6.06 -3.16 1.68
C VAL A 89 5.30 -4.42 2.09
N VAL A 90 5.36 -4.78 3.37
CA VAL A 90 4.67 -5.97 3.88
C VAL A 90 3.15 -5.83 3.77
N PRO A 91 2.52 -4.73 4.22
CA PRO A 91 1.09 -4.46 3.98
C PRO A 91 0.72 -4.45 2.49
N ALA A 92 1.59 -3.91 1.63
CA ALA A 92 1.35 -3.86 0.19
C ALA A 92 1.27 -5.26 -0.42
N VAL A 93 2.24 -6.13 -0.10
CA VAL A 93 2.25 -7.53 -0.54
C VAL A 93 1.04 -8.27 0.02
N PHE A 94 0.70 -8.06 1.29
CA PHE A 94 -0.47 -8.65 1.91
C PHE A 94 -1.77 -8.22 1.23
N GLY A 95 -1.94 -6.93 0.97
CA GLY A 95 -3.09 -6.37 0.25
C GLY A 95 -3.21 -6.89 -1.18
N MET A 96 -2.09 -7.05 -1.88
CA MET A 96 -2.05 -7.65 -3.21
C MET A 96 -2.50 -9.12 -3.20
N ILE A 97 -1.99 -9.92 -2.26
CA ILE A 97 -2.39 -11.33 -2.11
C ILE A 97 -3.89 -11.45 -1.81
N LEU A 98 -4.40 -10.66 -0.85
CA LEU A 98 -5.83 -10.62 -0.53
C LEU A 98 -6.69 -10.19 -1.71
N GLY A 99 -6.21 -9.21 -2.48
CA GLY A 99 -6.86 -8.75 -3.70
C GLY A 99 -6.99 -9.86 -4.74
N VAL A 100 -5.92 -10.61 -4.98
CA VAL A 100 -5.91 -11.73 -5.92
C VAL A 100 -6.85 -12.85 -5.46
N ILE A 101 -6.80 -13.21 -4.17
CA ILE A 101 -7.72 -14.22 -3.60
C ILE A 101 -9.18 -13.79 -3.78
N SER A 102 -9.49 -12.53 -3.46
CA SER A 102 -10.84 -11.97 -3.59
C SER A 102 -11.32 -11.98 -5.05
N LYS A 103 -10.43 -11.67 -5.99
CA LYS A 103 -10.70 -11.76 -7.43
C LYS A 103 -11.07 -13.19 -7.84
N ILE A 104 -10.25 -14.18 -7.46
CA ILE A 104 -10.47 -15.60 -7.81
C ILE A 104 -11.80 -16.11 -7.25
N ILE A 105 -12.13 -15.75 -6.01
CA ILE A 105 -13.41 -16.12 -5.38
C ILE A 105 -14.57 -15.50 -6.17
N LYS A 106 -14.48 -14.21 -6.53
CA LYS A 106 -15.53 -13.51 -7.28
C LYS A 106 -15.77 -14.14 -8.65
N GLU A 107 -14.71 -14.48 -9.39
CA GLU A 107 -14.81 -15.16 -10.69
C GLU A 107 -15.43 -16.57 -10.55
N ARG A 108 -15.04 -17.34 -9.53
CA ARG A 108 -15.59 -18.69 -9.27
C ARG A 108 -17.07 -18.65 -8.91
N VAL A 109 -17.49 -17.73 -8.05
CA VAL A 109 -18.89 -17.57 -7.64
C VAL A 109 -19.76 -17.13 -8.83
N LEU A 110 -19.25 -16.24 -9.69
CA LEU A 110 -19.95 -15.83 -10.90
C LEU A 110 -20.18 -17.03 -11.84
N TYR A 111 -19.17 -17.88 -12.04
CA TYR A 111 -19.28 -19.06 -12.90
C TYR A 111 -20.35 -20.05 -12.39
N LEU A 112 -20.40 -20.30 -11.08
CA LEU A 112 -21.39 -21.20 -10.46
C LEU A 112 -22.83 -20.68 -10.54
N ASN A 113 -23.03 -19.36 -10.58
CA ASN A 113 -24.36 -18.77 -10.76
C ASN A 113 -24.86 -18.81 -12.22
N PHE A 114 -23.98 -19.04 -13.18
CA PHE A 114 -24.28 -19.00 -14.62
C PHE A 114 -24.33 -20.37 -15.31
N THR A 115 -24.10 -21.47 -14.61
CA THR A 115 -24.50 -22.78 -15.12
C THR A 115 -26.02 -22.91 -14.99
N PRO A 116 -26.80 -22.87 -16.10
CA PRO A 116 -28.18 -23.32 -16.04
C PRO A 116 -28.14 -24.76 -15.54
N LYS A 117 -28.99 -25.05 -14.55
CA LYS A 117 -29.25 -26.40 -14.08
C LYS A 117 -29.81 -27.19 -15.27
N SER A 118 -28.94 -27.76 -16.10
CA SER A 118 -29.33 -28.75 -17.10
C SER A 118 -29.54 -30.06 -16.34
N ASP A 119 -30.80 -30.47 -16.36
CA ASP A 119 -31.27 -31.84 -16.22
C ASP A 119 -31.38 -32.40 -14.79
N VAL A 120 -32.57 -32.20 -14.20
CA VAL A 120 -33.40 -33.31 -13.71
C VAL A 120 -34.80 -33.13 -14.26
#